data_AF-A0A6P0YCE6-F1
#
_entry.id   AF-A0A6P0YCE6-F1
#
_cell.length_a   1.000
_cell.length_b   1.000
_cell.length_c   1.000
_cell.angle_alpha   90.00
_cell.angle_beta   90.00
_cell.angle_gamma   90.00
#
_symmetry.space_group_name_H-M   'P 1'
#
loop_
_entity.id
_entity.type
_entity.pdbx_description
1 polymer ?
#
loop_
_entity_poly.entity_id
_entity_poly.type
_entity_poly.pdbx_seq_one_letter_code
_entity_poly.pdbx_strand_id
1 'polypeptide(L)'
;MKKLQNLAINLGLTVSTLIFAVTVAEIGLRIAKIETPPPPREDSNQELLYTAKDPNRGWAGNPNATAFWQGEGIPSELKMNSGGFRDYERSKTQPENGLRIALLGDSFTEALHVKLEDTYGAIIEQRLQQCPVLKDRKVEVMNFGVQGYGTAQQLMTLRHHVWDYAPDLVIL
;
A
#
# COMPACT_ATOMS: atom_id res chain seq x y z
N MET A 1 11.25 19.73 -52.82
CA MET A 1 12.46 18.96 -52.40
C MET A 1 13.20 19.63 -51.24
N LYS A 2 13.72 20.86 -51.36
CA LYS A 2 14.45 21.55 -50.26
C LYS A 2 13.68 21.69 -48.93
N LYS A 3 12.38 21.98 -48.96
CA LYS A 3 11.55 22.05 -47.74
C LYS A 3 11.45 20.71 -46.99
N LEU A 4 11.38 19.60 -47.73
CA LEU A 4 11.29 18.26 -47.16
C LEU A 4 12.63 17.81 -46.56
N GLN A 5 13.74 18.17 -47.22
CA GLN A 5 15.10 17.95 -46.70
C GLN A 5 15.35 18.74 -45.41
N ASN A 6 14.98 20.03 -45.37
CA ASN A 6 15.13 20.84 -44.17
C ASN A 6 14.26 20.33 -43.02
N LEU A 7 13.04 19.86 -43.31
CA LEU A 7 12.17 19.25 -42.31
C LEU A 7 12.79 17.97 -41.73
N ALA A 8 13.34 17.10 -42.56
CA ALA A 8 14.00 15.86 -42.11
C ALA A 8 15.23 16.14 -41.25
N ILE A 9 16.06 17.14 -41.62
CA ILE A 9 17.23 17.54 -40.85
C ILE A 9 16.82 18.10 -39.48
N ASN A 10 15.83 19.01 -39.45
CA ASN A 10 15.36 19.59 -38.19
C ASN A 10 14.75 18.51 -37.27
N LEU A 11 13.96 17.58 -37.82
CA LEU A 11 13.38 16.49 -37.04
C LEU A 11 14.47 15.57 -36.47
N GLY A 12 15.49 15.24 -37.27
CA GLY A 12 16.64 14.46 -36.82
C GLY A 12 17.42 15.14 -35.69
N LEU A 13 17.64 16.44 -35.81
CA LEU A 13 18.29 17.24 -34.75
C LEU A 13 17.45 17.27 -33.47
N THR A 14 16.14 17.50 -33.57
CA THR A 14 15.24 17.51 -32.40
C THR A 14 15.23 16.16 -31.69
N VAL A 15 15.07 15.06 -32.43
CA VAL A 15 15.04 13.71 -31.85
C VAL A 15 16.39 13.37 -31.20
N SER A 16 17.50 13.67 -31.87
CA SER A 16 18.84 13.39 -31.34
C SER A 16 19.13 14.20 -30.07
N THR A 17 18.73 15.48 -30.06
CA THR A 17 18.88 16.35 -28.88
C THR A 17 18.04 15.85 -27.71
N LEU A 18 16.81 15.41 -27.98
CA LEU A 18 15.92 14.87 -26.94
C LEU A 18 16.50 13.57 -26.34
N ILE A 19 16.96 12.65 -27.18
CA ILE A 19 17.61 11.40 -26.75
C ILE A 19 18.86 11.72 -25.91
N PHE A 20 19.70 12.64 -26.38
CA PHE A 20 20.91 13.04 -25.65
C PHE A 20 20.57 13.65 -24.30
N ALA A 21 19.62 14.58 -24.24
CA ALA A 21 19.20 15.22 -22.99
C ALA A 21 18.63 14.22 -21.98
N VAL A 22 17.76 13.30 -22.41
CA VAL A 22 17.21 12.25 -21.56
C VAL A 22 18.30 11.30 -21.06
N THR A 23 19.24 10.93 -21.93
CA THR A 23 20.35 10.04 -21.55
C THR A 23 21.27 10.68 -20.52
N VAL A 24 21.66 11.95 -20.74
CA VAL A 24 22.50 12.69 -19.79
C VAL A 24 21.78 12.91 -18.46
N ALA A 25 20.49 13.22 -18.49
CA ALA A 25 19.68 13.34 -17.27
C ALA A 25 19.63 12.02 -16.49
N GLU A 26 19.35 10.90 -17.15
CA GLU A 26 19.30 9.57 -16.53
C GLU A 26 20.65 9.16 -15.94
N ILE A 27 21.76 9.39 -16.66
CA ILE A 27 23.11 9.13 -16.13
C ILE A 27 23.39 10.01 -14.90
N GLY A 28 23.03 11.30 -14.97
CA GLY A 28 23.16 12.23 -13.85
C GLY A 28 22.38 11.78 -12.62
N LEU A 29 21.12 11.36 -12.79
CA LEU A 29 20.27 10.82 -11.73
C LEU A 29 20.90 9.56 -11.10
N ARG A 30 21.42 8.63 -11.91
CA ARG A 30 22.08 7.41 -11.44
C ARG A 30 23.36 7.69 -10.67
N ILE A 31 24.19 8.62 -11.14
CA ILE A 31 25.42 9.04 -10.42
C ILE A 31 25.06 9.71 -9.09
N ALA A 32 24.02 10.54 -9.09
CA ALA A 32 23.51 11.18 -7.89
C ALA A 32 22.79 10.20 -6.93
N LYS A 33 22.63 8.93 -7.31
CA LYS A 33 21.84 7.92 -6.58
C LYS A 33 20.40 8.36 -6.31
N ILE A 34 19.85 9.22 -7.17
CA ILE A 34 18.42 9.54 -7.19
C ILE A 34 17.75 8.39 -7.94
N GLU A 35 17.70 7.24 -7.28
CA GLU A 35 16.79 6.18 -7.66
C GLU A 35 15.37 6.69 -7.37
N THR A 36 14.34 6.21 -8.07
CA THR A 36 12.94 6.53 -7.76
C THR A 36 12.30 5.39 -6.95
N PRO A 37 12.69 5.11 -5.70
CA PRO A 37 11.71 4.65 -4.75
C PRO A 37 10.69 5.80 -4.55
N PRO A 38 9.40 5.52 -4.31
CA PRO A 38 8.50 6.56 -3.83
C PRO A 38 9.19 7.28 -2.67
N PRO A 39 9.27 8.63 -2.68
CA PRO A 39 10.04 9.35 -1.68
C PRO A 39 9.53 8.93 -0.29
N PRO A 40 10.43 8.49 0.62
CA PRO A 40 10.08 8.44 2.03
C PRO A 40 9.64 9.86 2.40
N ARG A 41 8.42 10.02 2.93
CA ARG A 41 8.07 11.29 3.54
C ARG A 41 9.01 11.48 4.73
N GLU A 42 9.86 12.50 4.66
CA GLU A 42 10.90 12.82 5.66
C GLU A 42 10.34 13.19 7.04
N ASP A 43 9.02 13.19 7.23
CA ASP A 43 8.35 13.70 8.43
C ASP A 43 8.14 12.65 9.54
N SER A 44 8.58 11.40 9.36
CA SER A 44 8.51 10.42 10.45
C SER A 44 9.46 9.22 10.25
N ASN A 45 9.67 8.44 11.31
CA ASN A 45 10.35 7.13 11.28
C ASN A 45 9.61 6.07 10.40
N GLN A 46 8.87 6.50 9.38
CA GLN A 46 8.13 5.69 8.41
C GLN A 46 9.01 4.79 7.57
N GLU A 47 10.31 5.10 7.41
CA GLU A 47 11.26 4.18 6.77
C GLU A 47 11.28 2.80 7.47
N LEU A 48 10.98 2.75 8.77
CA LEU A 48 10.87 1.49 9.51
C LEU A 48 9.55 0.74 9.24
N LEU A 49 8.54 1.36 8.63
CA LEU A 49 7.26 0.69 8.37
C LEU A 49 7.26 -0.07 7.04
N TYR A 50 7.91 0.41 5.97
CA TYR A 50 7.74 -0.17 4.62
C TYR A 50 9.04 -0.61 3.92
N THR A 51 10.09 -0.93 4.68
CA THR A 51 11.35 -1.41 4.09
C THR A 51 11.33 -2.88 3.68
N ALA A 52 10.25 -3.62 3.98
CA ALA A 52 10.08 -5.00 3.51
C ALA A 52 9.90 -5.03 1.99
N LYS A 53 10.81 -5.74 1.31
CA LYS A 53 10.66 -6.06 -0.10
C LYS A 53 9.76 -7.27 -0.26
N ASP A 54 8.77 -7.16 -1.13
CA ASP A 54 7.86 -8.26 -1.45
C ASP A 54 7.99 -8.63 -2.93
N PRO A 55 8.30 -9.89 -3.29
CA PRO A 55 8.56 -10.28 -4.67
C PRO A 55 7.31 -10.18 -5.57
N ASN A 56 6.10 -10.19 -4.99
CA ASN A 56 4.84 -10.16 -5.70
C ASN A 56 4.24 -8.74 -5.76
N ARG A 57 4.47 -7.94 -4.72
CA ARG A 57 3.85 -6.61 -4.52
C ARG A 57 4.84 -5.45 -4.70
N GLY A 58 6.13 -5.73 -4.74
CA GLY A 58 7.22 -4.74 -4.75
C GLY A 58 7.66 -4.35 -3.34
N TRP A 59 6.75 -3.77 -2.56
CA TRP A 59 6.98 -3.39 -1.15
C TRP A 59 5.85 -3.88 -0.25
N ALA A 60 6.12 -3.98 1.05
CA ALA A 60 5.16 -4.35 2.07
C ALA A 60 5.49 -3.67 3.41
N GLY A 61 4.54 -3.73 4.35
CA GLY A 61 4.81 -3.36 5.73
C GLY A 61 5.77 -4.36 6.41
N ASN A 62 6.63 -3.85 7.29
CA ASN A 62 7.52 -4.66 8.10
C ASN A 62 6.71 -5.35 9.23
N PRO A 63 6.81 -6.68 9.37
CA PRO A 63 6.16 -7.41 10.45
C PRO A 63 6.49 -6.84 11.83
N ASN A 64 5.47 -6.62 12.66
CA ASN A 64 5.59 -6.09 14.02
C ASN A 64 6.25 -4.71 14.14
N ALA A 65 6.41 -3.98 13.03
CA ALA A 65 7.01 -2.65 13.07
C ALA A 65 6.09 -1.67 13.81
N THR A 66 6.72 -0.80 14.60
CA THR A 66 6.05 0.31 15.27
C THR A 66 6.65 1.63 14.83
N ALA A 67 5.81 2.64 14.72
CA ALA A 67 6.19 4.01 14.50
C ALA A 67 5.16 4.94 15.17
N PHE A 68 5.42 6.24 15.15
CA PHE A 68 4.47 7.23 15.61
C PHE A 68 4.20 8.23 14.48
N TRP A 69 2.94 8.33 14.06
CA TRP A 69 2.51 9.25 13.02
C TRP A 69 2.40 10.67 13.57
N GLN A 70 3.10 11.61 12.94
CA GLN A 70 3.04 13.04 13.27
C GLN A 70 2.61 13.92 12.08
N GLY A 71 2.28 13.30 10.94
CA GLY A 71 1.81 14.02 9.76
C GLY A 71 0.33 14.42 9.86
N GLU A 72 -0.33 14.56 8.71
CA GLU A 72 -1.72 15.01 8.63
C GLU A 72 -2.70 14.09 9.40
N GLY A 73 -3.74 14.69 10.00
CA GLY A 73 -4.77 13.95 10.72
C GLY A 73 -4.49 13.85 12.23
N ILE A 74 -4.81 12.72 12.83
CA ILE A 74 -4.68 12.48 14.27
C ILE A 74 -3.34 11.81 14.55
N PRO A 75 -2.42 12.46 15.30
CA PRO A 75 -1.18 11.83 15.74
C PRO A 75 -1.48 10.55 16.53
N SER A 76 -0.89 9.44 16.11
CA SER A 76 -1.19 8.13 16.69
C SER A 76 -0.04 7.14 16.52
N GLU A 77 -0.04 6.11 17.37
CA GLU A 77 0.85 4.98 17.18
C GLU A 77 0.45 4.20 15.92
N LEU A 78 1.45 3.89 15.10
CA LEU A 78 1.34 2.98 13.99
C LEU A 78 1.96 1.66 14.41
N LYS A 79 1.17 0.59 14.38
CA LYS A 79 1.65 -0.76 14.66
C LYS A 79 1.20 -1.70 13.55
N MET A 80 2.16 -2.34 12.92
CA MET A 80 1.91 -3.44 12.00
C MET A 80 1.75 -4.74 12.78
N ASN A 81 0.86 -5.61 12.33
CA ASN A 81 0.76 -6.97 12.84
C ASN A 81 1.92 -7.85 12.33
N SER A 82 1.95 -9.10 12.76
CA SER A 82 2.93 -10.10 12.33
C SER A 82 2.89 -10.40 10.82
N GLY A 83 1.81 -10.05 10.12
CA GLY A 83 1.67 -10.12 8.67
C GLY A 83 2.18 -8.89 7.92
N GLY A 84 2.59 -7.83 8.62
CA GLY A 84 3.02 -6.57 8.01
C GLY A 84 1.87 -5.68 7.55
N PHE A 85 0.67 -5.82 8.14
CA PHE A 85 -0.49 -4.99 7.85
C PHE A 85 -0.89 -4.17 9.09
N ARG A 86 -1.47 -2.99 8.89
CA ARG A 86 -1.99 -2.16 9.97
C ARG A 86 -3.38 -2.65 10.42
N ASP A 87 -3.38 -3.72 11.20
CA ASP A 87 -4.54 -4.33 11.81
C ASP A 87 -4.16 -4.94 13.17
N TYR A 88 -5.13 -5.47 13.90
CA TYR A 88 -4.90 -6.37 15.01
C TYR A 88 -4.21 -7.67 14.56
N GLU A 89 -3.67 -8.43 15.51
CA GLU A 89 -3.21 -9.79 15.23
C GLU A 89 -4.40 -10.70 14.90
N ARG A 90 -4.30 -11.41 13.78
CA ARG A 90 -5.35 -12.31 13.29
C ARG A 90 -4.81 -13.72 13.19
N SER A 91 -5.57 -14.69 13.70
CA SER A 91 -5.27 -16.11 13.52
C SER A 91 -5.59 -16.53 12.08
N LYS A 92 -4.73 -17.33 11.44
CA LYS A 92 -5.08 -17.96 10.15
C LYS A 92 -6.20 -18.99 10.33
N THR A 93 -6.21 -19.72 11.44
CA THR A 93 -7.32 -20.62 11.80
C THR A 93 -8.60 -19.83 12.02
N GLN A 94 -9.65 -20.18 11.28
CA GLN A 94 -10.97 -19.56 11.36
C GLN A 94 -11.59 -19.78 12.74
N PRO A 95 -12.18 -18.74 13.38
CA PRO A 95 -12.90 -18.92 14.63
C PRO A 95 -14.17 -19.74 14.39
N GLU A 96 -14.56 -20.55 15.38
CA GLU A 96 -15.86 -21.23 15.37
C GLU A 96 -16.98 -20.20 15.24
N ASN A 97 -17.91 -20.44 14.31
CA ASN A 97 -19.00 -19.50 13.97
C ASN A 97 -18.50 -18.08 13.60
N GLY A 98 -17.32 -17.98 13.01
CA GLY A 98 -16.75 -16.72 12.52
C GLY A 98 -17.51 -16.11 11.36
N LEU A 99 -17.46 -14.78 11.26
CA LEU A 99 -17.65 -14.04 10.01
C LEU A 99 -16.37 -13.25 9.73
N ARG A 100 -15.67 -13.59 8.66
CA ARG A 100 -14.44 -12.92 8.24
C ARG A 100 -14.66 -12.05 7.02
N ILE A 101 -14.31 -10.78 7.14
CA ILE A 101 -14.37 -9.81 6.05
C ILE A 101 -12.95 -9.31 5.81
N ALA A 102 -12.43 -9.46 4.60
CA ALA A 102 -11.14 -8.90 4.22
C ALA A 102 -11.34 -7.59 3.46
N LEU A 103 -10.62 -6.56 3.87
CA LEU A 103 -10.57 -5.27 3.19
C LEU A 103 -9.27 -5.20 2.37
N LEU A 104 -9.40 -5.10 1.06
CA LEU A 104 -8.30 -4.77 0.16
C LEU A 104 -8.31 -3.26 -0.10
N GLY A 105 -7.14 -2.67 -0.30
CA GLY A 105 -7.09 -1.28 -0.70
C GLY A 105 -5.71 -0.67 -0.61
N ASP A 106 -5.70 0.65 -0.52
CA ASP A 106 -4.51 1.48 -0.50
C ASP A 106 -4.41 2.25 0.83
N SER A 107 -3.87 3.48 0.79
CA SER A 107 -3.78 4.39 1.93
C SER A 107 -5.12 4.70 2.60
N PHE A 108 -6.25 4.65 1.89
CA PHE A 108 -7.57 4.87 2.48
C PHE A 108 -8.00 3.70 3.37
N THR A 109 -7.66 2.48 2.96
CA THR A 109 -7.92 1.27 3.74
C THR A 109 -6.94 1.14 4.90
N GLU A 110 -5.66 1.42 4.69
CA GLU A 110 -4.65 1.42 5.76
C GLU A 110 -4.83 2.55 6.80
N ALA A 111 -5.30 3.71 6.34
CA ALA A 111 -5.80 4.81 7.16
C ALA A 111 -4.81 5.39 8.21
N LEU A 112 -3.53 5.57 7.85
CA LEU A 112 -2.46 6.11 8.72
C LEU A 112 -2.82 7.38 9.51
N HIS A 113 -3.72 8.20 8.97
CA HIS A 113 -4.10 9.52 9.48
C HIS A 113 -5.11 9.48 10.66
N VAL A 114 -5.58 8.30 11.07
CA VAL A 114 -6.45 8.10 12.23
C VAL A 114 -5.91 7.01 13.13
N LYS A 115 -6.41 6.93 14.37
CA LYS A 115 -6.09 5.80 15.27
C LYS A 115 -6.65 4.50 14.69
N LEU A 116 -6.07 3.36 15.08
CA LEU A 116 -6.48 2.05 14.55
C LEU A 116 -7.97 1.77 14.79
N GLU A 117 -8.46 2.07 15.98
CA GLU A 117 -9.85 1.93 16.38
C GLU A 117 -10.83 2.85 15.63
N ASP A 118 -10.32 3.93 15.05
CA ASP A 118 -11.10 4.92 14.29
C ASP A 118 -11.07 4.64 12.77
N THR A 119 -10.37 3.59 12.33
CA THR A 119 -10.39 3.16 10.92
C THR A 119 -11.77 2.64 10.54
N TYR A 120 -12.17 2.81 9.28
CA TYR A 120 -13.48 2.32 8.86
C TYR A 120 -13.61 0.80 9.04
N GLY A 121 -12.51 0.04 8.90
CA GLY A 121 -12.50 -1.41 9.14
C GLY A 121 -12.81 -1.76 10.59
N ALA A 122 -12.16 -1.09 11.56
CA ALA A 122 -12.44 -1.28 12.98
C ALA A 122 -13.88 -0.86 13.34
N ILE A 123 -14.38 0.24 12.76
CA ILE A 123 -15.76 0.69 12.97
C ILE A 123 -16.76 -0.31 12.39
N ILE A 124 -16.51 -0.89 11.22
CA ILE A 124 -17.36 -1.95 10.64
C ILE A 124 -17.35 -3.17 11.57
N GLU A 125 -16.18 -3.62 12.05
CA GLU A 125 -16.08 -4.76 12.97
C GLU A 125 -16.92 -4.51 14.22
N GLN A 126 -16.72 -3.36 14.88
CA GLN A 126 -17.44 -2.98 16.09
C GLN A 126 -18.96 -2.95 15.87
N ARG A 127 -19.41 -2.34 14.77
CA ARG A 127 -20.85 -2.23 14.46
C ARG A 127 -21.46 -3.59 14.12
N LEU A 128 -20.77 -4.43 13.37
CA LEU A 128 -21.25 -5.78 13.03
C LEU A 128 -21.29 -6.68 14.25
N GLN A 129 -20.31 -6.59 15.15
CA GLN A 129 -20.33 -7.34 16.41
C GLN A 129 -21.51 -6.96 17.33
N GLN A 130 -22.03 -5.74 17.20
CA GLN A 130 -23.22 -5.26 17.91
C GLN A 130 -24.55 -5.58 17.20
N CYS A 131 -24.50 -6.12 15.97
CA CYS A 131 -25.72 -6.44 15.23
C CYS A 131 -26.44 -7.65 15.86
N PRO A 132 -27.73 -7.55 16.21
CA PRO A 132 -28.48 -8.64 16.85
C PRO A 132 -28.49 -9.96 16.06
N VAL A 133 -28.41 -9.87 14.73
CA VAL A 133 -28.37 -11.03 13.81
C VAL A 133 -27.03 -11.78 13.89
N LEU A 134 -25.97 -11.11 14.31
CA LEU A 134 -24.60 -11.66 14.41
C LEU A 134 -24.15 -11.86 15.86
N LYS A 135 -25.06 -11.75 16.84
CA LYS A 135 -24.73 -11.76 18.28
C LYS A 135 -23.91 -12.99 18.73
N ASP A 136 -24.13 -14.14 18.09
CA ASP A 136 -23.48 -15.42 18.40
C ASP A 136 -22.30 -15.73 17.46
N ARG A 137 -21.91 -14.76 16.62
CA ARG A 137 -20.78 -14.87 15.70
C ARG A 137 -19.64 -13.97 16.16
N LYS A 138 -18.41 -14.47 15.99
CA LYS A 138 -17.21 -13.64 16.10
C LYS A 138 -16.97 -12.96 14.76
N VAL A 139 -17.05 -11.65 14.71
CA VAL A 139 -16.78 -10.88 13.48
C VAL A 139 -15.32 -10.45 13.48
N GLU A 140 -14.60 -10.71 12.39
CA GLU A 140 -13.25 -10.21 12.15
C GLU A 140 -13.22 -9.46 10.82
N VAL A 141 -12.98 -8.15 10.86
CA VAL A 141 -12.79 -7.30 9.68
C VAL A 141 -11.30 -6.99 9.56
N MET A 142 -10.65 -7.66 8.63
CA MET A 142 -9.20 -7.69 8.49
C MET A 142 -8.74 -6.67 7.45
N ASN A 143 -7.81 -5.81 7.85
CA ASN A 143 -7.28 -4.76 7.00
C ASN A 143 -6.03 -5.23 6.25
N PHE A 144 -6.12 -5.32 4.92
CA PHE A 144 -5.00 -5.63 4.02
C PHE A 144 -4.62 -4.44 3.11
N GLY A 145 -5.04 -3.23 3.47
CA GLY A 145 -4.66 -2.01 2.78
C GLY A 145 -3.19 -1.68 3.01
N VAL A 146 -2.51 -1.20 1.95
CA VAL A 146 -1.13 -0.72 2.04
C VAL A 146 -0.99 0.54 1.21
N GLN A 147 -0.41 1.58 1.78
CA GLN A 147 -0.20 2.86 1.13
C GLN A 147 0.51 2.71 -0.23
N GLY A 148 -0.06 3.38 -1.24
CA GLY A 148 0.46 3.41 -2.60
C GLY A 148 0.14 2.17 -3.45
N TYR A 149 -0.58 1.18 -2.91
CA TYR A 149 -0.99 0.03 -3.72
C TYR A 149 -2.03 0.42 -4.76
N GLY A 150 -1.81 -0.02 -6.01
CA GLY A 150 -2.85 -0.04 -7.04
C GLY A 150 -3.56 -1.39 -7.11
N THR A 151 -4.51 -1.52 -8.03
CA THR A 151 -5.32 -2.73 -8.21
C THR A 151 -4.48 -3.99 -8.51
N ALA A 152 -3.35 -3.83 -9.21
CA ALA A 152 -2.43 -4.94 -9.47
C ALA A 152 -1.81 -5.47 -8.16
N GLN A 153 -1.32 -4.59 -7.29
CA GLN A 153 -0.81 -4.99 -5.98
C GLN A 153 -1.92 -5.58 -5.10
N GLN A 154 -3.13 -5.00 -5.11
CA GLN A 154 -4.27 -5.52 -4.36
C GLN A 154 -4.63 -6.96 -4.79
N LEU A 155 -4.57 -7.27 -6.09
CA LEU A 155 -4.75 -8.64 -6.60
C LEU A 155 -3.66 -9.59 -6.08
N MET A 156 -2.40 -9.14 -6.02
CA MET A 156 -1.31 -9.95 -5.47
C MET A 156 -1.47 -10.15 -3.96
N THR A 157 -1.89 -9.13 -3.22
CA THR A 157 -2.26 -9.24 -1.80
C THR A 157 -3.36 -10.26 -1.59
N LEU A 158 -4.40 -10.24 -2.42
CA LEU A 158 -5.50 -11.20 -2.36
C LEU A 158 -4.99 -12.64 -2.50
N ARG A 159 -4.20 -12.90 -3.55
CA ARG A 159 -3.70 -14.25 -3.90
C ARG A 159 -2.71 -14.82 -2.89
N HIS A 160 -1.84 -13.98 -2.32
CA HIS A 160 -0.70 -14.43 -1.53
C HIS A 160 -0.85 -14.22 -0.02
N HIS A 161 -1.84 -13.44 0.42
CA HIS A 161 -2.02 -13.14 1.84
C HIS A 161 -3.46 -13.31 2.30
N VAL A 162 -4.43 -12.72 1.60
CA VAL A 162 -5.83 -12.71 2.08
C VAL A 162 -6.42 -14.11 2.16
N TRP A 163 -6.18 -14.96 1.15
CA TRP A 163 -6.75 -16.31 1.13
C TRP A 163 -6.24 -17.23 2.25
N ASP A 164 -5.09 -16.94 2.85
CA ASP A 164 -4.60 -17.67 4.02
C ASP A 164 -5.52 -17.54 5.25
N TYR A 165 -6.37 -16.51 5.27
CA TYR A 165 -7.31 -16.24 6.37
C TYR A 165 -8.73 -16.73 6.07
N ALA A 166 -8.97 -17.37 4.91
CA ALA A 166 -10.27 -17.90 4.51
C ALA A 166 -11.45 -16.93 4.80
N PRO A 167 -11.43 -15.69 4.25
CA PRO A 167 -12.52 -14.76 4.46
C PRO A 167 -13.81 -15.21 3.78
N ASP A 168 -14.95 -14.88 4.39
CA ASP A 168 -16.29 -15.11 3.83
C ASP A 168 -16.70 -14.02 2.84
N LEU A 169 -16.14 -12.82 3.00
CA LEU A 169 -16.38 -11.65 2.14
C LEU A 169 -15.07 -10.89 1.90
N VAL A 170 -14.86 -10.45 0.66
CA VAL A 170 -13.76 -9.54 0.30
C VAL A 170 -14.36 -8.25 -0.23
N ILE A 171 -13.90 -7.12 0.30
CA ILE A 171 -14.29 -5.77 -0.12
C ILE A 171 -13.05 -5.10 -0.72
N LEU A 172 -13.23 -4.45 -1.87
CA LEU A 172 -12.21 -3.70 -2.61
C LEU A 172 -12.65 -2.24 -2.75
#